data_AF-A0A521KE50-F1
#
_entry.id   AF-A0A521KE50-F1
#
_cell.length_a   1.000
_cell.length_b   1.000
_cell.length_c   1.000
_cell.angle_alpha   90.00
_cell.angle_beta   90.00
_cell.angle_gamma   90.00
#
_symmetry.space_group_name_H-M   'P 1'
#
loop_
_entity.id
_entity.type
_entity.pdbx_description
1 polymer ?
#
loop_
_entity_poly.entity_id
_entity_poly.type
_entity_poly.pdbx_seq_one_letter_code
_entity_poly.pdbx_strand_id
1 'polypeptide(L)'
;MVTPLAATSKPVAFVEQSLYEIHEKVYPRSVTGVYATWRWLMVWLTQALFYGLCWLPWNGRQAVLFDLTARKFYVFGLVFWPQDVIYLAVLLIISAYSLFLFTAVGGRLWCGHACPQTVYTEIFLWIERKIEGDRAARIKLDANAISMKKLLLRASKYGAWGLLALWTGFTFVGYFTPIKALWGSILTYSLGPWETFWIIFYGSFTYVFAGHLREQVCKYMCPYARFQGVMFDLDTLTITYDDTRGEPRGSHKKGAAYKAEGKGDCVDCSICVQVCPTGIDIRKGLQYECIGCAACIDACDQVMEKMGTPKGLIRYSTEHAIAA
;
A
#
# COMPACT_ATOMS: atom_id res chain seq x y z
N MET A 1 -72.48 10.96 -4.80
CA MET A 1 -71.81 9.92 -5.61
C MET A 1 -70.34 10.23 -5.62
N VAL A 2 -69.52 9.40 -4.97
CA VAL A 2 -68.08 9.59 -4.85
C VAL A 2 -67.41 8.88 -6.03
N THR A 3 -66.71 9.64 -6.87
CA THR A 3 -65.90 9.13 -7.97
C THR A 3 -64.56 8.64 -7.43
N PRO A 4 -64.08 7.41 -7.74
CA PRO A 4 -62.76 6.98 -7.31
C PRO A 4 -61.68 7.56 -8.24
N LEU A 5 -60.64 8.14 -7.65
CA LEU A 5 -59.40 8.50 -8.35
C LEU A 5 -58.61 7.23 -8.65
N ALA A 6 -58.43 6.93 -9.94
CA ALA A 6 -57.58 5.85 -10.40
C ALA A 6 -56.10 6.21 -10.12
N ALA A 7 -55.44 5.42 -9.27
CA ALA A 7 -54.01 5.52 -9.01
C ALA A 7 -53.23 4.93 -10.19
N THR A 8 -52.52 5.77 -10.92
CA THR A 8 -51.55 5.37 -11.97
C THR A 8 -50.19 5.12 -11.34
N SER A 9 -49.93 3.90 -10.87
CA SER A 9 -48.58 3.49 -10.47
C SER A 9 -47.74 3.15 -11.71
N LYS A 10 -46.82 4.05 -12.10
CA LYS A 10 -45.75 3.70 -13.05
C LYS A 10 -44.81 2.67 -12.38
N PRO A 11 -44.46 1.56 -13.03
CA PRO A 11 -43.51 0.62 -12.47
C PRO A 11 -42.13 1.28 -12.43
N VAL A 12 -41.53 1.33 -11.23
CA VAL A 12 -40.14 1.71 -11.03
C VAL A 12 -39.29 0.59 -11.63
N ALA A 13 -38.61 0.86 -12.73
CA ALA A 13 -37.66 -0.06 -13.32
C ALA A 13 -36.46 -0.19 -12.36
N PHE A 14 -36.36 -1.34 -11.70
CA PHE A 14 -35.15 -1.71 -10.98
C PHE A 14 -34.05 -1.93 -12.01
N VAL A 15 -33.15 -0.96 -12.15
CA VAL A 15 -31.87 -1.18 -12.81
C VAL A 15 -31.07 -2.05 -11.85
N GLU A 16 -30.96 -3.35 -12.13
CA GLU A 16 -29.93 -4.20 -11.56
C GLU A 16 -28.58 -3.61 -11.95
N GLN A 17 -28.03 -2.74 -11.08
CA GLN A 17 -26.63 -2.42 -11.13
C GLN A 17 -25.91 -3.72 -10.81
N SER A 18 -25.23 -4.29 -11.81
CA SER A 18 -24.28 -5.38 -11.61
C SER A 18 -23.35 -4.99 -10.47
N LEU A 19 -23.53 -5.61 -9.30
CA LEU A 19 -22.66 -5.47 -8.12
C LEU A 19 -21.23 -5.99 -8.38
N TYR A 20 -20.95 -6.44 -9.60
CA TYR A 20 -19.67 -6.97 -10.04
C TYR A 20 -19.06 -6.03 -11.08
N GLU A 21 -18.35 -5.00 -10.60
CA GLU A 21 -17.45 -4.25 -11.46
C GLU A 21 -16.24 -5.13 -11.78
N ILE A 22 -16.00 -5.39 -13.07
CA ILE A 22 -14.88 -6.22 -13.51
C ILE A 22 -13.59 -5.54 -13.06
N HIS A 23 -12.84 -6.18 -12.16
CA HIS A 23 -11.58 -5.64 -11.67
C HIS A 23 -10.57 -5.50 -12.82
N GLU A 24 -10.28 -4.25 -13.19
CA GLU A 24 -9.19 -3.96 -14.11
C GLU A 24 -7.86 -3.95 -13.35
N LYS A 25 -6.95 -4.85 -13.75
CA LYS A 25 -5.64 -4.99 -13.12
C LYS A 25 -4.83 -3.70 -13.28
N VAL A 26 -4.44 -3.09 -12.15
CA VAL A 26 -3.63 -1.88 -12.15
C VAL A 26 -2.16 -2.22 -12.44
N TYR A 27 -1.58 -1.56 -13.44
CA TYR A 27 -0.15 -1.64 -13.78
C TYR A 27 0.55 -0.33 -13.40
N PRO A 28 0.96 -0.15 -12.14
CA PRO A 28 1.57 1.09 -11.71
C PRO A 28 2.94 1.26 -12.37
N ARG A 29 3.15 2.44 -12.95
CA ARG A 29 4.43 2.89 -13.52
C ARG A 29 5.39 3.23 -12.38
N SER A 30 6.68 2.92 -12.55
CA SER A 30 7.70 3.35 -11.58
C SER A 30 7.97 4.85 -11.68
N VAL A 31 8.22 5.46 -10.53
CA VAL A 31 8.57 6.88 -10.41
C VAL A 31 9.84 7.01 -9.56
N THR A 32 10.59 8.08 -9.81
CA THR A 32 11.77 8.47 -9.03
C THR A 32 11.51 9.85 -8.43
N GLY A 33 12.00 10.10 -7.23
CA GLY A 33 11.76 11.36 -6.55
C GLY A 33 11.93 11.22 -5.04
N VAL A 34 11.59 12.28 -4.32
CA VAL A 34 11.83 12.36 -2.88
C VAL A 34 10.93 11.38 -2.16
N TYR A 35 9.64 11.33 -2.50
CA TYR A 35 8.68 10.45 -1.84
C TYR A 35 8.90 8.98 -2.20
N ALA A 36 9.26 8.68 -3.44
CA ALA A 36 9.68 7.36 -3.86
C ALA A 36 10.90 6.87 -3.07
N THR A 37 11.88 7.76 -2.82
CA THR A 37 13.07 7.46 -2.02
C THR A 37 12.71 7.20 -0.57
N TRP A 38 11.91 8.07 0.05
CA TRP A 38 11.41 7.89 1.42
C TRP A 38 10.61 6.60 1.59
N ARG A 39 9.77 6.26 0.61
CA ARG A 39 9.00 5.02 0.61
C ARG A 39 9.92 3.80 0.59
N TRP A 40 10.95 3.78 -0.27
CA TRP A 40 11.93 2.70 -0.27
C TRP A 40 12.80 2.66 0.98
N LEU A 41 13.15 3.82 1.55
CA LEU A 41 13.85 3.88 2.84
C LEU A 41 13.02 3.21 3.94
N MET A 42 11.72 3.48 4.00
CA MET A 42 10.82 2.85 4.98
C MET A 42 10.60 1.37 4.71
N VAL A 43 10.53 0.94 3.44
CA VAL A 43 10.56 -0.48 3.08
C VAL A 43 11.83 -1.13 3.63
N TRP A 44 13.01 -0.60 3.35
CA TRP A 44 14.26 -1.15 3.85
C TRP A 44 14.33 -1.15 5.38
N LEU A 45 13.94 -0.06 6.04
CA LEU A 45 13.94 0.06 7.49
C LEU A 45 13.02 -0.99 8.15
N THR A 46 11.77 -1.09 7.69
CA THR A 46 10.80 -2.05 8.23
C THR A 46 11.22 -3.49 7.98
N GLN A 47 11.75 -3.81 6.80
CA GLN A 47 12.24 -5.15 6.49
C GLN A 47 13.54 -5.47 7.25
N ALA A 48 14.46 -4.53 7.40
CA ALA A 48 15.68 -4.73 8.18
C ALA A 48 15.36 -4.97 9.66
N LEU A 49 14.38 -4.24 10.21
CA LEU A 49 13.91 -4.46 11.57
C LEU A 49 13.22 -5.82 11.70
N PHE A 50 12.27 -6.13 10.82
CA PHE A 50 11.50 -7.38 10.88
C PHE A 50 12.36 -8.63 10.64
N TYR A 51 13.25 -8.61 9.64
CA TYR A 51 14.15 -9.73 9.37
C TYR A 51 15.38 -9.75 10.28
N GLY A 52 15.81 -8.62 10.84
CA GLY A 52 17.03 -8.55 11.63
C GLY A 52 16.83 -8.85 13.11
N LEU A 53 15.73 -8.39 13.72
CA LEU A 53 15.53 -8.49 15.17
C LEU A 53 15.49 -9.93 15.69
N CYS A 54 14.95 -10.87 14.91
CA CYS A 54 14.92 -12.28 15.30
C CYS A 54 16.31 -12.94 15.25
N TRP A 55 17.29 -12.37 14.55
CA TRP A 55 18.66 -12.92 14.49
C TRP A 55 19.61 -12.31 15.51
N LEU A 56 19.26 -11.15 16.08
CA LEU A 56 20.12 -10.41 16.98
C LEU A 56 20.29 -11.19 18.31
N PRO A 57 21.52 -11.62 18.68
CA PRO A 57 21.76 -12.19 19.99
C PRO A 57 21.82 -11.09 21.06
N TRP A 58 21.25 -11.39 22.23
CA TRP A 58 21.22 -10.52 23.39
C TRP A 58 21.37 -11.34 24.67
N ASN A 59 22.43 -11.12 25.44
CA ASN A 59 22.69 -11.82 26.72
C ASN A 59 22.55 -13.36 26.64
N GLY A 60 23.08 -13.98 25.58
CA GLY A 60 23.05 -15.44 25.39
C GLY A 60 21.75 -16.02 24.84
N ARG A 61 20.73 -15.18 24.54
CA ARG A 61 19.47 -15.56 23.89
C ARG A 61 19.16 -14.67 22.69
N GLN A 62 18.05 -14.91 22.01
CA GLN A 62 17.54 -14.02 20.96
C GLN A 62 16.99 -12.71 21.57
N ALA A 63 17.23 -11.57 20.91
CA ALA A 63 16.82 -10.26 21.40
C ALA A 63 15.30 -10.13 21.55
N VAL A 64 14.53 -10.52 20.54
CA VAL A 64 13.06 -10.55 20.60
C VAL A 64 12.59 -11.98 20.41
N LEU A 65 12.01 -12.57 21.45
CA LEU A 65 11.50 -13.95 21.43
C LEU A 65 10.22 -14.04 22.27
N PHE A 66 9.14 -14.46 21.64
CA PHE A 66 7.85 -14.72 22.27
C PHE A 66 7.72 -16.22 22.56
N ASP A 67 8.28 -16.65 23.70
CA ASP A 67 8.27 -18.06 24.10
C ASP A 67 6.90 -18.45 24.66
N LEU A 68 6.09 -19.08 23.82
CA LEU A 68 4.75 -19.55 24.17
C LEU A 68 4.79 -20.71 25.17
N THR A 69 5.82 -21.55 25.12
CA THR A 69 5.97 -22.73 25.98
C THR A 69 6.30 -22.31 27.41
N ALA A 70 7.27 -21.41 27.57
CA ALA A 70 7.64 -20.86 28.88
C ALA A 70 6.68 -19.75 29.34
N ARG A 71 5.77 -19.29 28.48
CA ARG A 71 4.86 -18.15 28.71
C ARG A 71 5.63 -16.88 29.09
N LYS A 72 6.75 -16.63 28.40
CA LYS A 72 7.64 -15.49 28.65
C LYS A 72 7.92 -14.77 27.35
N PHE A 73 7.73 -13.46 27.35
CA PHE A 73 8.08 -12.62 26.21
C PHE A 73 9.36 -11.86 26.51
N TYR A 74 10.39 -12.15 25.73
CA TYR A 74 11.70 -11.55 25.84
C TYR A 74 11.81 -10.42 24.82
N VAL A 75 12.06 -9.20 25.31
CA VAL A 75 12.29 -8.02 24.47
C VAL A 75 13.55 -7.33 24.98
N PHE A 76 14.67 -7.60 24.32
CA PHE A 76 16.02 -7.25 24.76
C PHE A 76 16.29 -7.72 26.20
N GLY A 77 16.55 -6.77 27.11
CA GLY A 77 16.74 -7.03 28.54
C GLY A 77 15.44 -7.25 29.32
N LEU A 78 14.29 -6.86 28.75
CA LEU A 78 13.00 -6.98 29.42
C LEU A 78 12.46 -8.41 29.30
N VAL A 79 11.83 -8.88 30.39
CA VAL A 79 11.16 -10.18 30.45
C VAL A 79 9.74 -9.92 30.93
N PHE A 80 8.77 -10.06 30.03
CA PHE A 80 7.37 -9.92 30.37
C PHE A 80 6.80 -11.28 30.76
N TRP A 81 6.22 -11.31 31.96
CA TRP A 81 5.47 -12.45 32.46
C TRP A 81 3.97 -12.28 32.15
N PRO A 82 3.15 -13.32 32.29
CA PRO A 82 1.71 -13.21 32.05
C PRO A 82 1.01 -12.17 32.92
N GLN A 83 1.51 -11.90 34.14
CA GLN A 83 0.99 -10.81 34.98
C GLN A 83 1.33 -9.40 34.47
N ASP A 84 2.37 -9.27 33.65
CA ASP A 84 2.84 -7.99 33.10
C ASP A 84 2.09 -7.58 31.83
N VAL A 85 1.04 -8.32 31.45
CA VAL A 85 0.17 -8.03 30.30
C VAL A 85 -0.44 -6.64 30.39
N ILE A 86 -0.58 -6.06 31.60
CA ILE A 86 -1.04 -4.68 31.77
C ILE A 86 -0.10 -3.66 31.10
N TYR A 87 1.22 -3.86 31.15
CA TYR A 87 2.17 -2.97 30.48
C TYR A 87 2.06 -3.09 28.95
N LEU A 88 1.82 -4.30 28.45
CA LEU A 88 1.54 -4.53 27.04
C LEU A 88 0.22 -3.82 26.61
N ALA A 89 -0.83 -3.92 27.42
CA ALA A 89 -2.11 -3.26 27.15
C ALA A 89 -1.94 -1.73 27.10
N VAL A 90 -1.26 -1.13 28.07
CA VAL A 90 -0.96 0.31 28.09
C VAL A 90 -0.13 0.71 26.86
N LEU A 91 0.89 -0.06 26.50
CA LEU A 91 1.70 0.18 25.30
C LEU A 91 0.86 0.14 24.01
N LEU A 92 -0.05 -0.82 23.89
CA LEU A 92 -0.96 -0.95 22.76
C LEU A 92 -1.94 0.22 22.68
N ILE A 93 -2.46 0.68 23.82
CA ILE A 93 -3.32 1.87 23.91
C ILE A 93 -2.56 3.12 23.45
N ILE A 94 -1.35 3.35 23.97
CA ILE A 94 -0.51 4.48 23.55
C ILE A 94 -0.21 4.41 22.05
N SER A 95 0.09 3.22 21.53
CA SER A 95 0.37 3.01 20.11
C SER A 95 -0.87 3.28 19.24
N ALA A 96 -2.06 2.85 19.68
CA ALA A 96 -3.32 3.13 18.98
C ALA A 96 -3.65 4.63 18.96
N TYR A 97 -3.56 5.32 20.10
CA TYR A 97 -3.77 6.77 20.16
C TYR A 97 -2.72 7.54 19.35
N SER A 98 -1.46 7.11 19.39
CA SER A 98 -0.39 7.72 18.59
C SER A 98 -0.66 7.57 17.09
N LEU A 99 -1.12 6.39 16.67
CA LEU A 99 -1.50 6.14 15.27
C LEU A 99 -2.69 7.00 14.84
N PHE A 100 -3.70 7.17 15.70
CA PHE A 100 -4.86 8.03 15.44
C PHE A 100 -4.47 9.51 15.38
N LEU A 101 -3.68 10.00 16.34
CA LEU A 101 -3.17 11.37 16.33
C LEU A 101 -2.35 11.65 15.08
N PHE A 102 -1.42 10.76 14.75
CA PHE A 102 -0.61 10.89 13.54
C PHE A 102 -1.45 10.88 12.26
N THR A 103 -2.58 10.16 12.27
CA THR A 103 -3.50 10.12 11.14
C THR A 103 -4.38 11.35 11.03
N ALA A 104 -4.83 11.90 12.16
CA ALA A 104 -5.59 13.14 12.18
C ALA A 104 -4.76 14.33 11.64
N VAL A 105 -3.45 14.34 11.95
CA VAL A 105 -2.53 15.40 11.51
C VAL A 105 -1.97 15.13 10.12
N GLY A 106 -1.40 13.95 9.90
CA GLY A 106 -0.63 13.58 8.71
C GLY A 106 -1.38 12.70 7.71
N GLY A 107 -2.67 12.47 7.89
CA GLY A 107 -3.50 11.68 6.97
C GLY A 107 -3.04 10.22 6.86
N ARG A 108 -2.73 9.78 5.64
CA ARG A 108 -2.47 8.35 5.31
C ARG A 108 -1.00 7.96 5.28
N LEU A 109 -0.11 8.68 5.98
CA LEU A 109 1.34 8.42 5.97
C LEU A 109 1.69 6.98 6.40
N TRP A 110 1.03 6.43 7.43
CA TRP A 110 1.23 5.03 7.84
C TRP A 110 0.93 4.04 6.69
N CYS A 111 -0.23 4.21 6.05
CA CYS A 111 -0.68 3.38 4.94
C CYS A 111 0.29 3.46 3.75
N GLY A 112 0.84 4.63 3.45
CA GLY A 112 1.71 4.85 2.30
C GLY A 112 3.14 4.30 2.49
N HIS A 113 3.64 4.30 3.72
CA HIS A 113 5.07 4.15 4.00
C HIS A 113 5.45 2.95 4.89
N ALA A 114 4.60 2.53 5.83
CA ALA A 114 4.98 1.53 6.84
C ALA A 114 4.00 0.35 6.98
N CYS A 115 2.78 0.47 6.46
CA CYS A 115 1.81 -0.60 6.51
C CYS A 115 2.36 -1.88 5.84
N PRO A 116 2.33 -3.05 6.52
CA PRO A 116 2.89 -4.29 5.97
C PRO A 116 2.33 -4.63 4.58
N GLN A 117 1.01 -4.44 4.38
CA GLN A 117 0.37 -4.69 3.09
C GLN A 117 1.02 -3.87 1.96
N THR A 118 1.21 -2.57 2.15
CA THR A 118 1.75 -1.70 1.09
C THR A 118 3.25 -1.85 0.92
N VAL A 119 3.98 -2.19 1.99
CA VAL A 119 5.41 -2.53 1.95
C VAL A 119 5.63 -3.79 1.13
N TYR A 120 4.94 -4.89 1.45
CA TYR A 120 5.09 -6.13 0.69
C TYR A 120 4.57 -5.99 -0.75
N THR A 121 3.45 -5.29 -0.98
CA THR A 121 2.99 -5.03 -2.35
C THR A 121 4.02 -4.24 -3.15
N GLU A 122 4.72 -3.26 -2.57
CA GLU A 122 5.78 -2.54 -3.28
C GLU A 122 6.97 -3.45 -3.63
N ILE A 123 7.38 -4.34 -2.72
CA ILE A 123 8.45 -5.31 -3.00
C ILE A 123 8.02 -6.27 -4.11
N PHE A 124 6.79 -6.79 -4.07
CA PHE A 124 6.26 -7.70 -5.09
C PHE A 124 6.17 -7.03 -6.46
N LEU A 125 5.71 -5.77 -6.51
CA LEU A 125 5.69 -4.96 -7.72
C LEU A 125 7.10 -4.66 -8.23
N TRP A 126 8.08 -4.45 -7.34
CA TRP A 126 9.47 -4.28 -7.71
C TRP A 126 10.08 -5.55 -8.33
N ILE A 127 9.82 -6.72 -7.74
CA ILE A 127 10.21 -8.02 -8.32
C ILE A 127 9.57 -8.19 -9.70
N GLU A 128 8.26 -7.91 -9.82
CA GLU A 128 7.54 -8.01 -11.09
C GLU A 128 8.11 -7.06 -12.14
N ARG A 129 8.44 -5.82 -11.77
CA ARG A 129 9.10 -4.86 -12.67
C ARG A 129 10.49 -5.33 -13.11
N LYS A 130 11.26 -5.93 -12.21
CA LYS A 130 12.63 -6.38 -12.50
C LYS A 130 12.64 -7.59 -13.45
N ILE A 131 11.64 -8.46 -13.35
CA ILE A 131 11.54 -9.68 -14.16
C ILE A 131 10.78 -9.41 -15.48
N GLU A 132 9.61 -8.76 -15.43
CA GLU A 132 8.72 -8.60 -16.59
C GLU A 132 8.86 -7.25 -17.31
N GLY A 133 9.54 -6.28 -16.69
CA GLY A 133 9.79 -4.94 -17.23
C GLY A 133 8.80 -3.87 -16.76
N ASP A 134 8.90 -2.68 -17.37
CA ASP A 134 8.05 -1.54 -17.03
C ASP A 134 6.58 -1.75 -17.46
N ARG A 135 5.69 -0.83 -17.09
CA ARG A 135 4.24 -0.86 -17.34
C ARG A 135 3.87 -1.33 -18.77
N ALA A 136 4.45 -0.73 -19.81
CA ALA A 136 4.12 -1.06 -21.19
C ALA A 136 4.52 -2.50 -21.57
N ALA A 137 5.67 -2.98 -21.06
CA ALA A 137 6.14 -4.34 -21.29
C ALA A 137 5.20 -5.36 -20.63
N ARG A 138 4.72 -5.08 -19.41
CA ARG A 138 3.78 -5.94 -18.69
C ARG A 138 2.41 -6.01 -19.35
N ILE A 139 1.85 -4.88 -19.77
CA ILE A 139 0.58 -4.84 -20.52
C ILE A 139 0.71 -5.66 -21.82
N LYS A 140 1.81 -5.46 -22.58
CA LYS A 140 2.07 -6.23 -23.79
C LYS A 140 2.25 -7.73 -23.50
N LEU A 141 2.96 -8.08 -22.42
CA LEU A 141 3.17 -9.46 -22.01
C LEU A 141 1.84 -10.15 -21.65
N ASP A 142 0.94 -9.44 -20.98
CA ASP A 142 -0.40 -9.94 -20.64
C ASP A 142 -1.26 -10.16 -21.88
N ALA A 143 -1.24 -9.23 -22.84
CA ALA A 143 -2.00 -9.34 -24.11
C ALA A 143 -1.48 -10.42 -25.08
N ASN A 144 -0.19 -10.75 -25.04
CA ASN A 144 0.40 -11.75 -25.95
C ASN A 144 -0.07 -13.19 -25.67
N ALA A 145 -0.11 -14.03 -26.71
CA ALA A 145 -0.33 -15.46 -26.58
C ALA A 145 0.71 -16.14 -25.67
N ILE A 146 0.36 -17.32 -25.14
CA ILE A 146 1.25 -18.12 -24.30
C ILE A 146 2.47 -18.52 -25.15
N SER A 147 3.65 -18.08 -24.72
CA SER A 147 4.94 -18.41 -25.33
C SER A 147 5.90 -18.92 -24.25
N MET A 148 6.92 -19.68 -24.64
CA MET A 148 7.92 -20.17 -23.67
C MET A 148 8.59 -19.05 -22.89
N LYS A 149 8.87 -17.92 -23.55
CA LYS A 149 9.38 -16.71 -22.88
C LYS A 149 8.40 -16.19 -21.83
N LYS A 150 7.10 -16.11 -22.16
CA LYS A 150 6.06 -15.68 -21.20
C LYS A 150 5.96 -16.63 -20.02
N LEU A 151 6.02 -17.94 -20.26
CA LEU A 151 5.99 -18.95 -19.20
C LEU A 151 7.20 -18.81 -18.26
N LEU A 152 8.41 -18.68 -18.80
CA LEU A 152 9.63 -18.55 -17.99
C LEU A 152 9.62 -17.27 -17.15
N LEU A 153 9.19 -16.13 -17.71
CA LEU A 153 9.06 -14.87 -16.98
C LEU A 153 8.04 -14.98 -15.85
N ARG A 154 6.87 -15.58 -16.12
CA ARG A 154 5.82 -15.79 -15.12
C ARG A 154 6.26 -16.75 -14.02
N ALA A 155 6.90 -17.86 -14.37
CA ALA A 155 7.45 -18.82 -13.43
C ALA A 155 8.52 -18.18 -12.55
N SER A 156 9.42 -17.38 -13.13
CA SER A 156 10.45 -16.65 -12.38
C SER A 156 9.83 -15.64 -11.41
N LYS A 157 8.81 -14.89 -11.84
CA LYS A 157 8.08 -13.95 -10.98
C LYS A 157 7.42 -14.67 -9.80
N TYR A 158 6.61 -15.70 -10.08
CA TYR A 158 5.89 -16.42 -9.03
C TYR A 158 6.84 -17.21 -8.11
N GLY A 159 7.95 -17.72 -8.64
CA GLY A 159 9.02 -18.31 -7.84
C GLY A 159 9.66 -17.31 -6.89
N ALA A 160 10.04 -16.12 -7.38
CA ALA A 160 10.62 -15.06 -6.54
C ALA A 160 9.64 -14.55 -5.47
N TRP A 161 8.36 -14.40 -5.82
CA TRP A 161 7.30 -14.08 -4.86
C TRP A 161 7.14 -15.18 -3.81
N GLY A 162 7.14 -16.44 -4.21
CA GLY A 162 7.03 -17.59 -3.31
C GLY A 162 8.21 -17.67 -2.33
N LEU A 163 9.43 -17.47 -2.81
CA LEU A 163 10.63 -17.44 -1.96
C LEU A 163 10.57 -16.32 -0.91
N LEU A 164 10.21 -15.10 -1.32
CA LEU A 164 10.06 -13.98 -0.40
C LEU A 164 8.95 -14.23 0.63
N ALA A 165 7.82 -14.76 0.18
CA ALA A 165 6.69 -15.07 1.04
C ALA A 165 7.02 -16.17 2.06
N LEU A 166 7.69 -17.24 1.64
CA LEU A 166 8.14 -18.30 2.54
C LEU A 166 9.19 -17.79 3.53
N TRP A 167 10.13 -16.94 3.09
CA TRP A 167 11.08 -16.29 3.99
C TRP A 167 10.39 -15.39 5.02
N THR A 168 9.32 -14.70 4.61
CA THR A 168 8.47 -13.90 5.49
C THR A 168 7.78 -14.76 6.55
N GLY A 169 7.20 -15.89 6.15
CA GLY A 169 6.60 -16.88 7.06
C GLY A 169 7.61 -17.51 8.02
N PHE A 170 8.78 -17.88 7.51
CA PHE A 170 9.90 -18.39 8.32
C PHE A 170 10.32 -17.38 9.39
N THR A 171 10.51 -16.12 9.01
CA THR A 171 10.91 -15.06 9.94
C THR A 171 9.84 -14.84 11.00
N PHE A 172 8.56 -14.84 10.62
CA PHE A 172 7.46 -14.72 11.56
C PHE A 172 7.51 -15.83 12.63
N VAL A 173 7.66 -17.09 12.23
CA VAL A 173 7.82 -18.20 13.19
C VAL A 173 9.08 -18.07 14.03
N GLY A 174 10.15 -17.49 13.47
CA GLY A 174 11.38 -17.16 14.19
C GLY A 174 11.22 -16.22 15.39
N TYR A 175 10.10 -15.49 15.49
CA TYR A 175 9.78 -14.72 16.69
C TYR A 175 9.18 -15.55 17.82
N PHE A 176 8.72 -16.79 17.55
CA PHE A 176 8.09 -17.69 18.53
C PHE A 176 8.95 -18.91 18.84
N THR A 177 9.67 -19.42 17.84
CA THR A 177 10.66 -20.50 17.98
C THR A 177 12.05 -19.91 17.78
N PRO A 178 13.05 -20.18 18.66
CA PRO A 178 14.40 -19.63 18.51
C PRO A 178 14.95 -19.81 17.09
N ILE A 179 15.33 -18.71 16.44
CA ILE A 179 15.59 -18.69 14.99
C ILE A 179 16.69 -19.69 14.56
N LYS A 180 17.72 -19.87 15.41
CA LYS A 180 18.84 -20.78 15.13
C LYS A 180 18.40 -22.25 15.19
N ALA A 181 17.51 -22.58 16.12
CA ALA A 181 16.94 -23.91 16.22
C ALA A 181 16.00 -24.16 15.03
N LEU A 182 15.14 -23.20 14.72
CA LEU A 182 14.24 -23.26 13.56
C LEU A 182 15.00 -23.45 12.24
N TRP A 183 16.10 -22.71 12.04
CA TRP A 183 16.96 -22.87 10.88
C TRP A 183 17.58 -24.27 10.80
N GLY A 184 18.07 -24.80 11.94
CA GLY A 184 18.57 -26.17 12.03
C GLY A 184 17.51 -27.22 11.70
N SER A 185 16.27 -27.02 12.15
CA SER A 185 15.14 -27.90 11.83
C SER A 185 14.79 -27.91 10.35
N ILE A 186 14.95 -26.80 9.64
CA ILE A 186 14.79 -26.75 8.18
C ILE A 186 15.86 -27.59 7.49
N LEU A 187 17.13 -27.41 7.87
CA LEU A 187 18.26 -28.10 7.23
C LEU A 187 18.23 -29.62 7.45
N THR A 188 17.65 -30.05 8.57
CA THR A 188 17.50 -31.47 8.94
C THR A 188 16.15 -32.07 8.52
N TYR A 189 15.30 -31.31 7.82
CA TYR A 189 13.93 -31.70 7.45
C TYR A 189 13.09 -32.20 8.63
N SER A 190 13.30 -31.60 9.82
CA SER A 190 12.68 -32.00 11.09
C SER A 190 11.73 -30.94 11.66
N LEU A 191 11.18 -30.07 10.81
CA LEU A 191 10.17 -29.09 11.21
C LEU A 191 8.95 -29.78 11.83
N GLY A 192 8.50 -29.29 12.98
CA GLY A 192 7.28 -29.76 13.59
C GLY A 192 6.03 -29.32 12.83
N PRO A 193 4.85 -29.91 13.14
CA PRO A 193 3.59 -29.53 12.49
C PRO A 193 3.21 -28.07 12.72
N TRP A 194 3.51 -27.53 13.91
CA TRP A 194 3.23 -26.13 14.25
C TRP A 194 4.06 -25.16 13.42
N GLU A 195 5.39 -25.34 13.36
CA GLU A 195 6.25 -24.46 12.58
C GLU A 195 5.89 -24.53 11.10
N THR A 196 5.69 -25.75 10.57
CA THR A 196 5.33 -25.95 9.16
C THR A 196 4.02 -25.25 8.81
N PHE A 197 2.99 -25.41 9.64
CA PHE A 197 1.70 -24.77 9.42
C PHE A 197 1.83 -23.24 9.35
N TRP A 198 2.49 -22.60 10.32
CA TRP A 198 2.57 -21.14 10.36
C TRP A 198 3.49 -20.54 9.30
N ILE A 199 4.59 -21.22 8.94
CA ILE A 199 5.45 -20.80 7.84
C ILE A 199 4.64 -20.76 6.54
N ILE A 200 3.93 -21.84 6.23
CA ILE A 200 3.13 -21.94 5.01
C ILE A 200 1.95 -20.99 5.09
N PHE A 201 1.22 -20.94 6.20
CA PHE A 201 0.04 -20.09 6.36
C PHE A 201 0.39 -18.60 6.18
N TYR A 202 1.36 -18.09 6.94
CA TYR A 202 1.75 -16.69 6.85
C TYR A 202 2.42 -16.35 5.50
N GLY A 203 3.18 -17.31 4.94
CA GLY A 203 3.72 -17.18 3.59
C GLY A 203 2.62 -17.11 2.52
N SER A 204 1.65 -18.02 2.55
CA SER A 204 0.50 -18.01 1.64
C SER A 204 -0.31 -16.72 1.76
N PHE A 205 -0.57 -16.23 2.98
CA PHE A 205 -1.22 -14.94 3.19
C PHE A 205 -0.44 -13.80 2.55
N THR A 206 0.88 -13.73 2.80
CA THR A 206 1.74 -12.71 2.19
C THR A 206 1.70 -12.80 0.66
N TYR A 207 1.79 -14.00 0.10
CA TYR A 207 1.79 -14.24 -1.35
C TYR A 207 0.46 -13.85 -2.03
N VAL A 208 -0.67 -14.20 -1.41
CA VAL A 208 -2.00 -13.90 -1.95
C VAL A 208 -2.32 -12.41 -1.77
N PHE A 209 -2.14 -11.88 -0.55
CA PHE A 209 -2.58 -10.53 -0.22
C PHE A 209 -1.69 -9.47 -0.88
N ALA A 210 -0.37 -9.61 -0.79
CA ALA A 210 0.54 -8.63 -1.37
C ALA A 210 0.71 -8.82 -2.89
N GLY A 211 0.69 -10.08 -3.36
CA GLY A 211 0.97 -10.41 -4.75
C GLY A 211 -0.24 -10.35 -5.68
N HIS A 212 -1.40 -10.87 -5.25
CA HIS A 212 -2.59 -11.02 -6.09
C HIS A 212 -3.66 -9.98 -5.77
N LEU A 213 -4.06 -9.86 -4.51
CA LEU A 213 -5.13 -8.95 -4.09
C LEU A 213 -4.68 -7.48 -4.08
N ARG A 214 -3.42 -7.20 -3.71
CA ARG A 214 -2.80 -5.86 -3.79
C ARG A 214 -3.70 -4.75 -3.22
N GLU A 215 -4.18 -3.84 -4.06
CA GLU A 215 -5.04 -2.72 -3.70
C GLU A 215 -6.44 -3.14 -3.25
N GLN A 216 -6.92 -4.33 -3.62
CA GLN A 216 -8.21 -4.86 -3.16
C GLN A 216 -8.24 -5.00 -1.63
N VAL A 217 -7.11 -5.34 -1.02
CA VAL A 217 -6.98 -5.38 0.44
C VAL A 217 -7.22 -3.99 1.03
N CYS A 218 -6.59 -2.96 0.47
CA CYS A 218 -6.75 -1.59 0.95
C CYS A 218 -8.15 -1.02 0.67
N LYS A 219 -8.77 -1.38 -0.46
CA LYS A 219 -10.10 -0.88 -0.88
C LYS A 219 -11.25 -1.53 -0.12
N TYR A 220 -11.19 -2.84 0.10
CA TYR A 220 -12.35 -3.62 0.53
C TYR A 220 -12.16 -4.36 1.85
N MET A 221 -10.94 -4.79 2.18
CA MET A 221 -10.69 -5.62 3.35
C MET A 221 -10.21 -4.82 4.57
N CYS A 222 -9.44 -3.75 4.34
CA CYS A 222 -8.80 -2.99 5.40
C CYS A 222 -9.82 -2.10 6.13
N PRO A 223 -10.19 -2.42 7.39
CA PRO A 223 -11.12 -1.57 8.14
C PRO A 223 -10.49 -0.22 8.45
N TYR A 224 -9.17 -0.19 8.64
CA TYR A 224 -8.45 1.03 8.96
C TYR A 224 -8.62 2.10 7.88
N ALA A 225 -8.53 1.72 6.59
CA ALA A 225 -8.71 2.66 5.48
C ALA A 225 -10.07 3.39 5.51
N ARG A 226 -11.12 2.72 6.02
CA ARG A 226 -12.46 3.30 6.21
C ARG A 226 -12.52 4.17 7.47
N PHE A 227 -11.97 3.69 8.59
CA PHE A 227 -11.89 4.50 9.81
C PHE A 227 -11.10 5.80 9.59
N GLN A 228 -10.06 5.80 8.76
CA GLN A 228 -9.34 7.02 8.42
C GLN A 228 -10.22 8.06 7.71
N GLY A 229 -11.21 7.64 6.92
CA GLY A 229 -12.12 8.57 6.26
C GLY A 229 -12.97 9.40 7.22
N VAL A 230 -13.28 8.88 8.41
CA VAL A 230 -14.04 9.62 9.44
C VAL A 230 -13.14 10.40 10.41
N MET A 231 -11.83 10.16 10.38
CA MET A 231 -10.85 10.88 11.21
C MET A 231 -10.25 12.10 10.52
N PHE A 232 -10.55 12.30 9.23
CA PHE A 232 -10.04 13.43 8.47
C PHE A 232 -10.91 14.66 8.69
N ASP A 233 -10.23 15.77 8.86
CA ASP A 233 -10.83 17.10 8.89
C ASP A 233 -10.22 17.95 7.76
N LEU A 234 -10.79 19.13 7.53
CA LEU A 234 -10.36 20.08 6.50
C LEU A 234 -8.90 20.54 6.67
N ASP A 235 -8.35 20.39 7.88
CA ASP A 235 -6.96 20.70 8.25
C ASP A 235 -6.03 19.47 8.28
N THR A 236 -6.52 18.28 7.96
CA THR A 236 -5.66 17.09 7.85
C THR A 236 -4.77 17.23 6.61
N LEU A 237 -3.46 17.04 6.79
CA LEU A 237 -2.51 17.08 5.70
C LEU A 237 -2.70 15.87 4.78
N THR A 238 -3.30 16.10 3.62
CA THR A 238 -3.56 15.08 2.60
C THR A 238 -2.82 15.40 1.32
N ILE A 239 -2.69 14.41 0.44
CA ILE A 239 -2.15 14.64 -0.90
C ILE A 239 -3.28 15.22 -1.73
N THR A 240 -3.10 16.43 -2.24
CA THR A 240 -4.17 17.17 -2.89
C THR A 240 -3.68 17.77 -4.21
N TYR A 241 -4.54 17.74 -5.21
CA TYR A 241 -4.38 18.44 -6.47
C TYR A 241 -4.91 19.86 -6.32
N ASP A 242 -4.10 20.85 -6.69
CA ASP A 242 -4.46 22.27 -6.67
C ASP A 242 -5.32 22.58 -7.91
N ASP A 243 -6.63 22.59 -7.73
CA ASP A 243 -7.63 22.84 -8.77
C ASP A 243 -7.63 24.30 -9.23
N THR A 244 -7.45 25.25 -8.30
CA THR A 244 -7.34 26.69 -8.60
C THR A 244 -6.22 27.01 -9.58
N ARG A 245 -5.12 26.25 -9.48
CA ARG A 245 -3.95 26.39 -10.35
C ARG A 245 -4.02 25.49 -11.58
N GLY A 246 -4.57 24.30 -11.44
CA GLY A 246 -4.54 23.25 -12.44
C GLY A 246 -5.63 23.35 -13.51
N GLU A 247 -6.78 23.95 -13.18
CA GLU A 247 -7.95 23.99 -14.05
C GLU A 247 -8.15 25.36 -14.75
N PRO A 248 -8.75 25.39 -15.96
CA PRO A 248 -9.13 24.22 -16.78
C PRO A 248 -7.89 23.54 -17.36
N ARG A 249 -7.77 22.23 -17.13
CA ARG A 249 -6.65 21.42 -17.62
C ARG A 249 -6.67 21.37 -19.15
N GLY A 250 -5.49 21.32 -19.77
CA GLY A 250 -5.42 21.18 -21.22
C GLY A 250 -4.01 21.00 -21.74
N SER A 251 -3.89 20.24 -22.84
CA SER A 251 -2.60 20.06 -23.51
C SER A 251 -2.08 21.39 -24.05
N HIS A 252 -0.81 21.67 -23.77
CA HIS A 252 -0.08 22.80 -24.31
C HIS A 252 1.41 22.47 -24.46
N LYS A 253 2.11 23.22 -25.32
CA LYS A 253 3.55 23.08 -25.51
C LYS A 253 4.34 23.83 -24.43
N LYS A 254 5.58 23.43 -24.23
CA LYS A 254 6.54 24.17 -23.39
C LYS A 254 6.73 25.59 -23.96
N GLY A 255 6.66 26.60 -23.10
CA GLY A 255 6.83 28.00 -23.50
C GLY A 255 5.65 28.63 -24.26
N ALA A 256 4.53 27.90 -24.43
CA ALA A 256 3.31 28.49 -24.95
C ALA A 256 2.71 29.49 -23.93
N ALA A 257 2.04 30.53 -24.40
CA ALA A 257 1.27 31.45 -23.55
C ALA A 257 -0.09 30.83 -23.15
N TYR A 258 -0.07 29.62 -22.58
CA TYR A 258 -1.27 28.83 -22.28
C TYR A 258 -2.25 29.53 -21.32
N LYS A 259 -1.74 30.41 -20.45
CA LYS A 259 -2.57 31.25 -19.58
C LYS A 259 -3.43 32.25 -20.36
N ALA A 260 -2.96 32.73 -21.52
CA ALA A 260 -3.75 33.59 -22.40
C ALA A 260 -4.89 32.81 -23.10
N GLU A 261 -4.74 31.49 -23.24
CA GLU A 261 -5.79 30.57 -23.70
C GLU A 261 -6.73 30.13 -22.56
N GLY A 262 -6.56 30.69 -21.35
CA GLY A 262 -7.34 30.35 -20.17
C GLY A 262 -7.05 28.97 -19.60
N LYS A 263 -5.94 28.32 -19.96
CA LYS A 263 -5.58 26.98 -19.44
C LYS A 263 -4.83 27.09 -18.12
N GLY A 264 -5.08 26.14 -17.22
CA GLY A 264 -4.33 25.95 -15.99
C GLY A 264 -2.99 25.22 -16.22
N ASP A 265 -2.26 25.02 -15.13
CA ASP A 265 -0.93 24.40 -15.14
C ASP A 265 -0.95 22.88 -15.39
N CYS A 266 -2.12 22.24 -15.35
CA CYS A 266 -2.29 20.82 -15.61
C CYS A 266 -2.37 20.52 -17.12
N VAL A 267 -1.37 19.81 -17.64
CA VAL A 267 -1.28 19.41 -19.06
C VAL A 267 -2.10 18.16 -19.44
N ASP A 268 -2.95 17.66 -18.55
CA ASP A 268 -3.81 16.47 -18.75
C ASP A 268 -3.06 15.18 -19.17
N CYS A 269 -1.80 15.01 -18.76
CA CYS A 269 -0.96 13.87 -19.17
C CYS A 269 -1.35 12.51 -18.54
N SER A 270 -2.22 12.52 -17.53
CA SER A 270 -2.66 11.33 -16.77
C SER A 270 -1.53 10.50 -16.12
N ILE A 271 -0.32 11.04 -15.98
CA ILE A 271 0.81 10.31 -15.37
C ILE A 271 0.57 10.03 -13.88
N CYS A 272 -0.14 10.94 -13.18
CA CYS A 272 -0.52 10.79 -11.78
C CYS A 272 -1.39 9.54 -11.55
N VAL A 273 -2.28 9.22 -12.48
CA VAL A 273 -3.11 8.00 -12.47
C VAL A 273 -2.25 6.77 -12.75
N GLN A 274 -1.32 6.85 -13.72
CA GLN A 274 -0.48 5.73 -14.10
C GLN A 274 0.50 5.26 -13.02
N VAL A 275 0.96 6.17 -12.15
CA VAL A 275 1.85 5.83 -11.03
C VAL A 275 1.10 5.43 -9.76
N CYS A 276 -0.21 5.65 -9.71
CA CYS A 276 -1.01 5.35 -8.55
C CYS A 276 -1.18 3.83 -8.37
N PRO A 277 -0.75 3.24 -7.22
CA PRO A 277 -0.89 1.81 -6.98
C PRO A 277 -2.34 1.37 -6.81
N THR A 278 -3.26 2.29 -6.48
CA THR A 278 -4.70 1.99 -6.33
C THR A 278 -5.52 2.39 -7.55
N GLY A 279 -4.89 3.01 -8.57
CA GLY A 279 -5.54 3.37 -9.83
C GLY A 279 -6.49 4.56 -9.77
N ILE A 280 -6.45 5.36 -8.70
CA ILE A 280 -7.30 6.54 -8.54
C ILE A 280 -6.82 7.74 -9.38
N ASP A 281 -7.73 8.67 -9.65
CA ASP A 281 -7.42 9.96 -10.29
C ASP A 281 -7.51 11.09 -9.27
N ILE A 282 -6.35 11.48 -8.75
CA ILE A 282 -6.20 12.53 -7.73
C ILE A 282 -6.79 13.89 -8.13
N ARG A 283 -7.05 14.11 -9.43
CA ARG A 283 -7.70 15.33 -9.93
C ARG A 283 -9.21 15.36 -9.67
N LYS A 284 -9.79 14.25 -9.18
CA LYS A 284 -11.18 14.13 -8.74
C LYS A 284 -11.36 14.42 -7.25
N GLY A 285 -10.32 14.94 -6.58
CA GLY A 285 -10.32 15.22 -5.16
C GLY A 285 -9.89 14.04 -4.30
N LEU A 286 -10.18 14.13 -3.01
CA LEU A 286 -9.81 13.12 -2.04
C LEU A 286 -10.67 11.85 -2.22
N GLN A 287 -9.99 10.73 -2.42
CA GLN A 287 -10.61 9.41 -2.59
C GLN A 287 -10.16 8.47 -1.47
N TYR A 288 -11.08 7.68 -0.92
CA TYR A 288 -10.79 6.82 0.25
C TYR A 288 -9.76 5.72 -0.06
N GLU A 289 -9.62 5.34 -1.33
CA GLU A 289 -8.66 4.37 -1.84
C GLU A 289 -7.24 4.94 -1.96
N CYS A 290 -7.05 6.25 -1.78
CA CYS A 290 -5.72 6.82 -1.71
C CYS A 290 -4.98 6.20 -0.52
N ILE A 291 -3.77 5.70 -0.73
CA ILE A 291 -2.94 5.17 0.37
C ILE A 291 -1.93 6.19 0.91
N GLY A 292 -1.92 7.43 0.40
CA GLY A 292 -1.00 8.46 0.90
C GLY A 292 0.48 8.26 0.52
N CYS A 293 0.79 7.53 -0.56
CA CYS A 293 2.18 7.18 -0.92
C CYS A 293 2.96 8.25 -1.71
N ALA A 294 2.32 9.36 -2.09
CA ALA A 294 2.91 10.50 -2.80
C ALA A 294 3.63 10.23 -4.14
N ALA A 295 3.44 9.05 -4.74
CA ALA A 295 3.98 8.75 -6.07
C ALA A 295 3.48 9.72 -7.16
N CYS A 296 2.23 10.20 -7.03
CA CYS A 296 1.66 11.19 -7.93
C CYS A 296 2.33 12.57 -7.84
N ILE A 297 2.85 12.97 -6.66
CA ILE A 297 3.59 14.22 -6.48
C ILE A 297 4.89 14.15 -7.28
N ASP A 298 5.72 13.12 -7.03
CA ASP A 298 6.99 12.93 -7.73
C ASP A 298 6.79 12.87 -9.26
N ALA A 299 5.74 12.19 -9.73
CA ALA A 299 5.47 12.06 -11.16
C ALA A 299 4.99 13.38 -11.79
N CYS A 300 4.15 14.13 -11.08
CA CYS A 300 3.65 15.42 -11.55
C CYS A 300 4.78 16.45 -11.60
N ASP A 301 5.61 16.53 -10.56
CA ASP A 301 6.73 17.48 -10.51
C ASP A 301 7.74 17.26 -11.64
N GLN A 302 7.99 16.01 -12.05
CA GLN A 302 8.80 15.73 -13.23
C GLN A 302 8.17 16.25 -14.53
N VAL A 303 6.85 16.24 -14.65
CA VAL A 303 6.14 16.83 -15.81
C VAL A 303 6.22 18.35 -15.75
N MET A 304 5.97 18.96 -14.59
CA MET A 304 6.05 20.41 -14.40
C MET A 304 7.44 20.94 -14.75
N GLU A 305 8.50 20.26 -14.28
CA GLU A 305 9.88 20.60 -14.59
C GLU A 305 10.18 20.52 -16.10
N LYS A 306 9.66 19.49 -16.79
CA LYS A 306 9.78 19.38 -18.25
C LYS A 306 9.07 20.53 -18.97
N MET A 307 7.89 20.91 -18.49
CA MET A 307 7.08 21.99 -19.03
C MET A 307 7.59 23.40 -18.65
N GLY A 308 8.52 23.49 -17.71
CA GLY A 308 9.05 24.77 -17.22
C GLY A 308 8.05 25.52 -16.32
N THR A 309 7.11 24.81 -15.71
CA THR A 309 6.12 25.35 -14.77
C THR A 309 6.54 25.04 -13.32
N PRO A 310 6.08 25.82 -12.32
CA PRO A 310 6.45 25.57 -10.92
C PRO A 310 6.06 24.16 -10.44
N LYS A 311 6.81 23.58 -9.52
CA LYS A 311 6.46 22.29 -8.90
C LYS A 311 5.25 22.42 -7.96
N GLY A 312 4.74 21.32 -7.43
CA GLY A 312 3.70 21.32 -6.40
C GLY A 312 2.28 21.57 -6.90
N LEU A 313 1.97 21.15 -8.13
CA LEU A 313 0.58 21.09 -8.62
C LEU A 313 -0.21 20.00 -7.89
N ILE A 314 0.46 18.91 -7.55
CA ILE A 314 0.00 17.96 -6.54
C ILE A 314 0.98 18.09 -5.37
N ARG A 315 0.47 18.32 -4.15
CA ARG A 315 1.31 18.51 -2.96
C ARG A 315 0.61 18.00 -1.71
N TYR A 316 1.35 17.85 -0.63
CA TYR A 316 0.72 17.73 0.68
C TYR A 316 0.12 19.10 1.04
N SER A 317 -1.18 19.15 1.28
CA SER A 317 -1.92 20.35 1.62
C SER A 317 -3.15 20.00 2.46
N THR A 318 -3.77 21.01 3.04
CA THR A 318 -5.09 20.91 3.66
C THR A 318 -6.14 21.43 2.67
N GLU A 319 -7.41 21.06 2.88
CA GLU A 319 -8.50 21.57 2.03
C GLU A 319 -8.66 23.08 2.22
N HIS A 320 -8.54 23.57 3.45
CA HIS A 320 -8.52 25.00 3.74
C HIS A 320 -7.40 25.76 3.01
N ALA A 321 -6.19 25.19 2.93
CA ALA A 321 -5.06 25.86 2.28
C ALA A 321 -5.16 25.90 0.74
N ILE A 322 -6.06 25.11 0.14
CA ILE A 322 -6.33 25.14 -1.32
C ILE A 322 -7.55 26.01 -1.63
N ALA A 323 -8.54 26.05 -0.73
CA ALA A 323 -9.73 26.88 -0.87
C ALA A 323 -9.49 28.38 -0.56
N ALA A 324 -8.38 28.72 0.11
CA ALA A 324 -7.97 30.08 0.47
C ALA A 324 -7.13 30.76 -0.62
#